data_AF-A0A7S0U480-F1
#
_entry.id   AF-A0A7S0U480-F1
#
_cell.length_a   1.000
_cell.length_b   1.000
_cell.length_c   1.000
_cell.angle_alpha   90.00
_cell.angle_beta   90.00
_cell.angle_gamma   90.00
#
_symmetry.space_group_name_H-M   'P 1'
#
loop_
_entity.id
_entity.type
_entity.pdbx_description
1 polymer ?
#
loop_
_entity_poly.entity_id
_entity_poly.type
_entity_poly.pdbx_seq_one_letter_code
_entity_poly.pdbx_strand_id
1 'polypeptide(L)'
;NKIFFAAVPTSVGDPEGKIMAKSEPPPEPSTSVGTDRFAHLVPAIVHKAALAYAATRQDMVNEMVGKLQADTEACRARMIKIMPQLEAVDCSEPRLPNRLRDRVPAVQRDGGVAVLLDRVSTSGDMKAEAESMLESAEAVVAEEERKDAEMRSKFGTKWTRALSTSLNGPLKKDMEQLRRQMGMAAQADLKVASKLAERQAQLEMIGWSLEQLDAKVAGSGDAAYQGQEVQ
;
A
#
# COMPACT_ATOMS: atom_id res chain seq x y z
N ASN A 1 29.97 -23.93 -95.15
CA ASN A 1 28.90 -23.29 -95.97
C ASN A 1 28.75 -23.91 -97.35
N LYS A 2 28.33 -25.18 -97.45
CA LYS A 2 28.03 -25.81 -98.76
C LYS A 2 26.79 -26.71 -98.78
N ILE A 3 25.93 -26.64 -97.75
CA ILE A 3 24.70 -27.46 -97.70
C ILE A 3 23.47 -26.60 -97.35
N PHE A 4 23.56 -25.65 -96.41
CA PHE A 4 22.49 -24.69 -96.15
C PHE A 4 23.00 -23.25 -96.32
N PHE A 5 22.33 -22.45 -97.16
CA PHE A 5 22.62 -21.04 -97.45
C PHE A 5 21.60 -20.10 -96.79
N ALA A 6 21.23 -20.35 -95.53
CA ALA A 6 20.31 -19.47 -94.81
C ALA A 6 21.05 -18.22 -94.30
N ALA A 7 20.46 -17.03 -94.50
CA ALA A 7 21.00 -15.78 -93.98
C ALA A 7 20.95 -15.77 -92.45
N VAL A 8 22.08 -15.46 -91.80
CA VAL A 8 22.17 -15.38 -90.34
C VAL A 8 21.44 -14.12 -89.87
N PRO A 9 20.44 -14.21 -88.99
CA PRO A 9 19.71 -13.05 -88.50
C PRO A 9 20.62 -12.14 -87.66
N THR A 10 20.52 -10.82 -87.85
CA THR A 10 21.35 -9.81 -87.15
C THR A 10 20.95 -9.60 -85.68
N SER A 11 19.78 -10.08 -85.26
CA SER A 11 19.35 -10.15 -83.86
C SER A 11 18.31 -11.27 -83.75
N VAL A 12 18.53 -12.18 -82.80
CA VAL A 12 17.56 -13.19 -82.39
C VAL A 12 16.88 -12.63 -81.13
N GLY A 13 15.55 -12.70 -81.06
CA GLY A 13 14.81 -12.24 -79.88
C GLY A 13 15.25 -12.97 -78.61
N ASP A 14 15.26 -12.27 -77.48
CA ASP A 14 15.73 -12.84 -76.22
C ASP A 14 14.91 -14.10 -75.85
N PRO A 15 15.57 -15.20 -75.43
CA PRO A 15 14.87 -16.43 -75.09
C PRO A 15 13.97 -16.21 -73.88
N GLU A 16 12.74 -16.74 -73.94
CA GLU A 16 11.79 -16.64 -72.83
C GLU A 16 12.34 -17.37 -71.59
N GLY A 17 12.65 -16.61 -70.54
CA GLY A 17 13.06 -17.15 -69.26
C GLY A 17 11.88 -17.80 -68.53
N LYS A 18 11.93 -19.13 -68.37
CA LYS A 18 10.94 -19.87 -67.57
C LYS A 18 11.36 -19.85 -66.10
N ILE A 19 10.46 -19.41 -65.22
CA ILE A 19 10.75 -19.32 -63.79
C ILE A 19 10.84 -20.74 -63.20
N MET A 20 12.03 -21.14 -62.77
CA MET A 20 12.33 -22.49 -62.28
C MET A 20 12.30 -22.63 -60.76
N ALA A 21 12.13 -21.53 -60.02
CA ALA A 21 12.11 -21.53 -58.56
C ALA A 21 10.97 -20.66 -58.05
N LYS A 22 10.23 -21.17 -57.07
CA LYS A 22 9.31 -20.39 -56.25
C LYS A 22 10.01 -20.01 -54.96
N SER A 23 9.88 -18.75 -54.56
CA SER A 23 10.26 -18.31 -53.22
C SER A 23 9.31 -18.97 -52.21
N GLU A 24 9.81 -19.94 -51.46
CA GLU A 24 9.04 -20.59 -50.41
C GLU A 24 9.09 -19.70 -49.15
N PRO A 25 7.94 -19.46 -48.49
CA PRO A 25 7.93 -18.73 -47.24
C PRO A 25 8.78 -19.48 -46.20
N PRO A 26 9.46 -18.76 -45.29
CA PRO A 26 10.29 -19.38 -44.28
C PRO A 26 9.45 -20.37 -43.46
N PRO A 27 10.00 -21.57 -43.15
CA PRO A 27 9.27 -22.59 -42.42
C PRO A 27 8.89 -22.09 -41.02
N GLU A 28 7.74 -22.56 -40.51
CA GLU A 28 7.31 -22.21 -39.18
C GLU A 28 8.38 -22.62 -38.15
N PRO A 29 8.68 -21.75 -37.17
CA PRO A 29 9.80 -21.94 -36.23
C PRO A 29 9.68 -23.21 -35.37
N SER A 30 8.46 -23.74 -35.22
CA SER A 30 8.16 -25.03 -34.59
C SER A 30 8.84 -26.21 -35.27
N THR A 31 9.05 -26.13 -36.58
CA THR A 31 9.59 -27.21 -37.42
C THR A 31 11.13 -27.27 -37.36
N SER A 32 11.79 -26.16 -37.05
CA SER A 32 13.25 -26.03 -37.08
C SER A 32 13.91 -25.97 -35.70
N VAL A 33 13.20 -25.48 -34.67
CA VAL A 33 13.77 -25.24 -33.32
C VAL A 33 13.24 -26.24 -32.27
N GLY A 34 12.17 -27.00 -32.58
CA GLY A 34 11.54 -27.94 -31.67
C GLY A 34 10.49 -27.29 -30.75
N THR A 35 10.11 -27.97 -29.67
CA THR A 35 9.09 -27.48 -28.71
C THR A 35 9.59 -26.24 -27.95
N ASP A 36 8.77 -25.18 -27.92
CA ASP A 36 9.06 -23.94 -27.20
C ASP A 36 9.21 -24.17 -25.68
N ARG A 37 10.41 -23.91 -25.15
CA ARG A 37 10.71 -24.01 -23.71
C ARG A 37 10.05 -22.92 -22.88
N PHE A 38 9.57 -21.85 -23.52
CA PHE A 38 8.90 -20.71 -22.91
C PHE A 38 7.40 -20.70 -23.19
N ALA A 39 6.81 -21.82 -23.60
CA ALA A 39 5.37 -21.91 -23.89
C ALA A 39 4.48 -21.50 -22.68
N HIS A 40 5.00 -21.65 -21.45
CA HIS A 40 4.33 -21.22 -20.21
C HIS A 40 4.69 -19.78 -19.78
N LEU A 41 5.62 -19.12 -20.46
CA LEU A 41 6.01 -17.75 -20.15
C LEU A 41 4.96 -16.80 -20.70
N VAL A 42 4.31 -16.07 -19.79
CA VAL A 42 3.30 -15.08 -20.16
C VAL A 42 3.96 -13.94 -20.93
N PRO A 43 3.41 -13.53 -22.10
CA PRO A 43 3.95 -12.41 -22.86
C PRO A 43 4.00 -11.13 -22.03
N ALA A 44 5.08 -10.35 -22.19
CA ALA A 44 5.30 -9.12 -21.42
C ALA A 44 4.15 -8.10 -21.58
N ILE A 45 3.47 -8.08 -22.73
CA ILE A 45 2.30 -7.22 -22.98
C ILE A 45 1.14 -7.60 -22.05
N VAL A 46 0.87 -8.91 -21.88
CA VAL A 46 -0.18 -9.40 -20.99
C VAL A 46 0.18 -9.11 -19.54
N HIS A 47 1.45 -9.30 -19.16
CA HIS A 47 1.88 -8.97 -17.80
C HIS A 47 1.72 -7.48 -17.47
N LYS A 48 2.12 -6.58 -18.38
CA LYS A 48 1.91 -5.13 -18.23
C LYS A 48 0.42 -4.77 -18.14
N ALA A 49 -0.42 -5.36 -18.99
CA ALA A 49 -1.86 -5.15 -18.95
C ALA A 49 -2.48 -5.65 -17.63
N ALA A 50 -2.03 -6.79 -17.12
CA ALA A 50 -2.48 -7.33 -15.83
C ALA A 50 -2.09 -6.43 -14.66
N LEU A 51 -0.87 -5.87 -14.65
CA LEU A 51 -0.44 -4.90 -13.63
C LEU A 51 -1.28 -3.61 -13.68
N ALA A 52 -1.56 -3.09 -14.88
CA ALA A 52 -2.41 -1.92 -15.06
C ALA A 52 -3.86 -2.18 -14.60
N TYR A 53 -4.40 -3.35 -14.92
CA TYR A 53 -5.71 -3.77 -14.43
C TYR A 53 -5.74 -3.92 -12.91
N ALA A 54 -4.71 -4.51 -12.30
CA ALA A 54 -4.64 -4.65 -10.85
C ALA A 54 -4.59 -3.28 -10.15
N ALA A 55 -3.84 -2.32 -10.69
CA ALA A 55 -3.76 -0.96 -10.18
C ALA A 55 -5.12 -0.24 -10.27
N THR A 56 -5.74 -0.21 -11.45
CA THR A 56 -7.05 0.43 -11.65
C THR A 56 -8.16 -0.20 -10.81
N ARG A 57 -8.15 -1.53 -10.65
CA ARG A 57 -9.06 -2.24 -9.75
C ARG A 57 -8.84 -1.80 -8.30
N GLN A 58 -7.58 -1.72 -7.85
CA GLN A 58 -7.26 -1.32 -6.48
C GLN A 58 -7.71 0.12 -6.22
N ASP A 59 -7.50 1.02 -7.17
CA ASP A 59 -7.93 2.43 -7.07
C ASP A 59 -9.45 2.54 -6.97
N MET A 60 -10.18 1.81 -7.82
CA MET A 60 -11.65 1.76 -7.79
C MET A 60 -12.18 1.24 -6.45
N VAL A 61 -11.58 0.17 -5.92
CA VAL A 61 -11.96 -0.39 -4.61
C VAL A 61 -11.64 0.60 -3.49
N ASN A 62 -10.46 1.22 -3.51
CA ASN A 62 -10.07 2.21 -2.51
C ASN A 62 -11.01 3.42 -2.52
N GLU A 63 -11.44 3.88 -3.69
CA GLU A 63 -12.41 4.97 -3.82
C GLU A 63 -13.77 4.59 -3.24
N MET A 64 -14.28 3.40 -3.55
CA MET A 64 -15.55 2.91 -3.00
C MET A 64 -15.50 2.76 -1.48
N VAL A 65 -14.43 2.15 -0.95
CA VAL A 65 -14.22 2.00 0.49
C VAL A 65 -14.12 3.37 1.16
N GLY A 66 -13.40 4.32 0.55
CA GLY A 66 -13.27 5.69 1.05
C GLY A 66 -14.63 6.40 1.12
N LYS A 67 -15.46 6.28 0.07
CA LYS A 67 -16.84 6.84 0.06
C LYS A 67 -17.70 6.22 1.15
N LEU A 68 -17.70 4.89 1.29
CA LEU A 68 -18.46 4.19 2.31
C LEU A 68 -18.03 4.58 3.73
N GLN A 69 -16.72 4.73 3.97
CA GLN A 69 -16.19 5.18 5.25
C GLN A 69 -16.61 6.63 5.55
N ALA A 70 -16.53 7.52 4.56
CA ALA A 70 -16.97 8.91 4.70
C ALA A 70 -18.47 9.03 4.99
N ASP A 71 -19.32 8.29 4.27
CA ASP A 71 -20.76 8.26 4.49
C ASP A 71 -21.12 7.67 5.85
N THR A 72 -20.40 6.62 6.27
CA THR A 72 -20.56 6.00 7.60
C THR A 72 -20.19 6.97 8.70
N GLU A 73 -19.07 7.69 8.58
CA GLU A 73 -18.65 8.67 9.57
C GLU A 73 -19.59 9.88 9.60
N ALA A 74 -20.10 10.32 8.45
CA ALA A 74 -21.11 11.38 8.36
C ALA A 74 -22.43 10.97 9.03
N CYS A 75 -22.88 9.72 8.80
CA CYS A 75 -24.05 9.16 9.47
C CYS A 75 -23.83 9.05 10.98
N ARG A 76 -22.67 8.51 11.40
CA ARG A 76 -22.28 8.38 12.81
C ARG A 76 -22.25 9.74 13.51
N ALA A 77 -21.69 10.76 12.87
CA ALA A 77 -21.64 12.13 13.40
C ALA A 77 -23.03 12.74 13.60
N ARG A 78 -23.98 12.48 12.68
CA ARG A 78 -25.39 12.89 12.86
C ARG A 78 -26.05 12.10 13.99
N MET A 79 -25.83 10.79 14.02
CA MET A 79 -26.44 9.88 14.99
C MET A 79 -25.98 10.15 16.42
N ILE A 80 -24.70 10.48 16.64
CA ILE A 80 -24.16 10.86 17.96
C ILE A 80 -24.91 12.04 18.59
N LYS A 81 -25.45 12.97 17.78
CA LYS A 81 -26.19 14.14 18.29
C LYS A 81 -27.62 13.79 18.71
N ILE A 82 -28.26 12.86 18.00
CA ILE A 82 -29.69 12.55 18.17
C ILE A 82 -29.90 11.39 19.16
N MET A 83 -28.99 10.42 19.20
CA MET A 83 -29.15 9.22 20.03
C MET A 83 -29.26 9.50 21.54
N PRO A 84 -28.45 10.37 22.16
CA PRO A 84 -28.60 10.65 23.59
C PRO A 84 -29.99 11.22 23.93
N GLN A 85 -30.58 12.01 23.03
CA GLN A 85 -31.93 12.57 23.22
C GLN A 85 -33.01 11.48 23.12
N LEU A 86 -32.88 10.58 22.15
CA LEU A 86 -33.81 9.45 21.99
C LEU A 86 -33.71 8.47 23.17
N GLU A 87 -32.49 8.13 23.58
CA GLU A 87 -32.23 7.23 24.71
C GLU A 87 -32.71 7.84 26.04
N ALA A 88 -32.64 9.17 26.21
CA ALA A 88 -33.15 9.84 27.41
C ALA A 88 -34.69 9.83 27.52
N VAL A 89 -35.41 9.86 26.40
CA VAL A 89 -36.88 9.80 26.39
C VAL A 89 -37.40 8.39 26.76
N ASP A 90 -36.63 7.35 26.44
CA ASP A 90 -36.98 5.95 26.71
C ASP A 90 -36.64 5.51 28.15
N CYS A 91 -35.82 6.29 28.87
CA CYS A 91 -35.40 5.98 30.24
C CYS A 91 -36.26 6.73 31.27
N SER A 92 -37.11 5.99 32.01
CA SER A 92 -37.91 6.56 33.12
C SER A 92 -37.08 6.94 34.37
N GLU A 93 -35.83 6.48 34.46
CA GLU A 93 -34.92 6.77 35.57
C GLU A 93 -33.55 7.21 35.02
N PRO A 94 -32.80 8.07 35.74
CA PRO A 94 -31.46 8.50 35.34
C PRO A 94 -30.46 7.34 35.48
N ARG A 95 -30.38 6.52 34.42
CA ARG A 95 -29.52 5.34 34.31
C ARG A 95 -28.79 5.36 32.98
N LEU A 96 -27.70 4.60 32.88
CA LEU A 96 -26.95 4.43 31.64
C LEU A 96 -27.82 3.77 30.55
N PRO A 97 -27.91 4.32 29.33
CA PRO A 97 -28.67 3.72 28.24
C PRO A 97 -28.30 2.28 27.91
N ASN A 98 -29.28 1.47 27.50
CA ASN A 98 -29.10 0.05 27.15
C ASN A 98 -27.96 -0.19 26.14
N ARG A 99 -27.86 0.66 25.10
CA ARG A 99 -26.78 0.58 24.11
C ARG A 99 -25.38 0.72 24.72
N LEU A 100 -25.21 1.58 25.73
CA LEU A 100 -23.94 1.74 26.43
C LEU A 100 -23.69 0.61 27.43
N ARG A 101 -24.74 0.12 28.10
CA ARG A 101 -24.68 -1.08 28.97
C ARG A 101 -24.21 -2.33 28.23
N ASP A 102 -24.53 -2.47 26.94
CA ASP A 102 -24.04 -3.59 26.12
C ASP A 102 -22.61 -3.38 25.62
N ARG A 103 -22.28 -2.13 25.24
CA ARG A 103 -20.99 -1.80 24.61
C ARG A 103 -19.84 -1.69 25.60
N VAL A 104 -20.05 -1.16 26.79
CA VAL A 104 -18.98 -0.99 27.79
C VAL A 104 -18.38 -2.36 28.19
N PRO A 105 -19.17 -3.38 28.56
CA PRO A 105 -18.62 -4.71 28.85
C PRO A 105 -17.99 -5.38 27.64
N ALA A 106 -18.46 -5.09 26.42
CA ALA A 106 -17.83 -5.60 25.20
C ALA A 106 -16.42 -5.02 25.02
N VAL A 107 -16.25 -3.71 25.18
CA VAL A 107 -14.93 -3.06 25.11
C VAL A 107 -14.02 -3.52 26.25
N GLN A 108 -14.56 -3.74 27.45
CA GLN A 108 -13.79 -4.28 28.59
C GLN A 108 -13.34 -5.72 28.33
N ARG A 109 -14.18 -6.57 27.71
CA ARG A 109 -13.82 -7.94 27.29
C ARG A 109 -12.68 -7.96 26.27
N ASP A 110 -12.63 -6.97 25.39
CA ASP A 110 -11.56 -6.82 24.41
C ASP A 110 -10.25 -6.25 25.02
N GLY A 111 -10.18 -6.13 26.36
CA GLY A 111 -9.01 -5.67 27.09
C GLY A 111 -8.95 -4.16 27.33
N GLY A 112 -10.03 -3.45 26.98
CA GLY A 112 -10.24 -2.05 27.33
C GLY A 112 -9.13 -1.10 26.87
N VAL A 113 -8.86 -0.09 27.69
CA VAL A 113 -7.87 0.96 27.38
C VAL A 113 -6.44 0.45 27.49
N ALA A 114 -6.19 -0.58 28.30
CA ALA A 114 -4.86 -1.14 28.49
C ALA A 114 -4.30 -1.71 27.18
N VAL A 115 -5.10 -2.46 26.41
CA VAL A 115 -4.69 -3.00 25.10
C VAL A 115 -4.42 -1.90 24.09
N LEU A 116 -5.17 -0.79 24.15
CA LEU A 116 -4.93 0.35 23.27
C LEU A 116 -3.58 1.02 23.57
N LEU A 117 -3.26 1.22 24.85
CA LEU A 117 -1.97 1.79 25.28
C LEU A 117 -0.79 0.86 24.96
N ASP A 118 -0.97 -0.44 25.16
CA ASP A 118 0.03 -1.45 24.82
C ASP A 118 0.37 -1.47 23.32
N ARG A 119 -0.66 -1.37 22.46
CA ARG A 119 -0.47 -1.24 21.00
C ARG A 119 0.28 0.04 20.61
N VAL A 120 -0.01 1.16 21.28
CA VAL A 120 0.70 2.42 21.04
C VAL A 120 2.17 2.29 21.47
N SER A 121 2.46 1.64 22.60
CA SER A 121 3.83 1.36 23.03
C SER A 121 4.56 0.48 22.03
N THR A 122 3.95 -0.64 21.63
CA THR A 122 4.51 -1.60 20.67
C THR A 122 4.80 -0.93 19.32
N SER A 123 3.93 -0.03 18.86
CA SER A 123 4.17 0.76 17.64
C SER A 123 5.41 1.65 17.75
N GLY A 124 5.67 2.22 18.94
CA GLY A 124 6.89 2.97 19.23
C GLY A 124 8.15 2.11 19.16
N ASP A 125 8.09 0.91 19.74
CA ASP A 125 9.21 -0.05 19.70
C ASP A 125 9.53 -0.49 18.27
N MET A 126 8.50 -0.83 17.48
CA MET A 126 8.64 -1.17 16.06
C MET A 126 9.26 -0.03 15.24
N LYS A 127 8.90 1.22 15.55
CA LYS A 127 9.50 2.40 14.92
C LYS A 127 10.98 2.52 15.25
N ALA A 128 11.35 2.38 16.53
CA ALA A 128 12.75 2.46 16.95
C ALA A 128 13.60 1.34 16.32
N GLU A 129 13.06 0.14 16.20
CA GLU A 129 13.71 -0.97 15.51
C GLU A 129 13.93 -0.66 14.02
N ALA A 130 12.90 -0.14 13.34
CA ALA A 130 13.00 0.24 11.93
C ALA A 130 14.01 1.39 11.70
N GLU A 131 14.06 2.39 12.59
CA GLU A 131 15.06 3.45 12.58
C GLU A 131 16.48 2.91 12.69
N SER A 132 16.70 1.99 13.63
CA SER A 132 18.00 1.34 13.83
C SER A 132 18.43 0.50 12.62
N MET A 133 17.51 -0.25 12.01
CA MET A 133 17.81 -1.02 10.79
C MET A 133 18.19 -0.11 9.62
N LEU A 134 17.49 1.01 9.46
CA LEU A 134 17.79 1.97 8.39
C LEU A 134 19.14 2.65 8.61
N GLU A 135 19.43 3.09 9.83
CA GLU A 135 20.73 3.69 10.17
C GLU A 135 21.88 2.70 9.96
N SER A 136 21.69 1.44 10.34
CA SER A 136 22.67 0.38 10.10
C SER A 136 22.93 0.17 8.60
N ALA A 137 21.87 0.13 7.78
CA ALA A 137 21.98 -0.03 6.34
C ALA A 137 22.72 1.16 5.69
N GLU A 138 22.40 2.40 6.11
CA GLU A 138 23.10 3.62 5.67
C GLU A 138 24.58 3.58 6.04
N ALA A 139 24.91 3.15 7.26
CA ALA A 139 26.28 3.02 7.73
C ALA A 139 27.08 1.99 6.91
N VAL A 140 26.48 0.85 6.56
CA VAL A 140 27.13 -0.17 5.72
C VAL A 140 27.46 0.38 4.33
N VAL A 141 26.54 1.12 3.71
CA VAL A 141 26.76 1.72 2.39
C VAL A 141 27.83 2.81 2.46
N ALA A 142 27.78 3.68 3.47
CA ALA A 142 28.79 4.72 3.67
C ALA A 142 30.19 4.13 3.90
N GLU A 143 30.27 3.04 4.66
CA GLU A 143 31.53 2.35 4.95
C GLU A 143 32.13 1.69 3.70
N GLU A 144 31.30 1.10 2.84
CA GLU A 144 31.74 0.53 1.57
C GLU A 144 32.31 1.62 0.64
N GLU A 145 31.63 2.77 0.54
CA GLU A 145 32.10 3.90 -0.26
C GLU A 145 33.41 4.48 0.27
N ARG A 146 33.56 4.57 1.60
CA ARG A 146 34.82 5.00 2.23
C ARG A 146 35.96 4.05 1.89
N LYS A 147 35.73 2.73 2.02
CA LYS A 147 36.71 1.70 1.64
C LYS A 147 37.06 1.77 0.16
N ASP A 148 36.08 2.04 -0.71
CA ASP A 148 36.32 2.26 -2.15
C ASP A 148 37.26 3.43 -2.41
N ALA A 149 37.00 4.56 -1.77
CA ALA A 149 37.80 5.77 -1.92
C ALA A 149 39.23 5.55 -1.42
N GLU A 150 39.40 4.89 -0.27
CA GLU A 150 40.72 4.54 0.27
C GLU A 150 41.50 3.60 -0.65
N MET A 151 40.86 2.55 -1.16
CA MET A 151 41.51 1.59 -2.06
C MET A 151 41.89 2.24 -3.39
N ARG A 152 41.03 3.11 -3.94
CA ARG A 152 41.36 3.86 -5.16
C ARG A 152 42.51 4.84 -4.94
N SER A 153 42.59 5.48 -3.77
CA SER A 153 43.73 6.33 -3.39
C SER A 153 45.03 5.54 -3.29
N LYS A 154 45.00 4.35 -2.67
CA LYS A 154 46.19 3.49 -2.48
C LYS A 154 46.68 2.82 -3.77
N PHE A 155 45.75 2.34 -4.59
CA PHE A 155 46.08 1.48 -5.74
C PHE A 155 45.94 2.17 -7.10
N GLY A 156 45.37 3.38 -7.16
CA GLY A 156 45.29 4.22 -8.35
C GLY A 156 44.78 3.46 -9.57
N THR A 157 45.65 3.32 -10.58
CA THR A 157 45.35 2.67 -11.86
C THR A 157 45.14 1.15 -11.78
N LYS A 158 45.52 0.49 -10.68
CA LYS A 158 45.25 -0.95 -10.45
C LYS A 158 43.83 -1.20 -9.93
N TRP A 159 43.10 -0.17 -9.50
CA TRP A 159 41.74 -0.27 -8.99
C TRP A 159 40.71 0.11 -10.06
N THR A 160 40.40 -0.85 -10.93
CA THR A 160 39.58 -0.64 -12.14
C THR A 160 38.08 -0.87 -11.95
N ARG A 161 37.63 -1.16 -10.71
CA ARG A 161 36.20 -1.39 -10.43
C ARG A 161 35.38 -0.12 -10.63
N ALA A 162 34.10 -0.30 -10.97
CA ALA A 162 33.13 0.79 -11.04
C ALA A 162 33.07 1.56 -9.71
N LEU A 163 32.78 2.86 -9.77
CA LEU A 163 32.73 3.72 -8.60
C LEU A 163 31.55 3.31 -7.70
N SER A 164 31.83 3.03 -6.43
CA SER A 164 30.80 2.61 -5.47
C SER A 164 29.66 3.62 -5.35
N THR A 165 29.95 4.92 -5.42
CA THR A 165 28.91 5.97 -5.37
C THR A 165 27.93 5.90 -6.55
N SER A 166 28.36 5.41 -7.71
CA SER A 166 27.48 5.19 -8.86
C SER A 166 26.64 3.92 -8.68
N LEU A 167 27.25 2.85 -8.17
CA LEU A 167 26.59 1.57 -7.93
C LEU A 167 25.55 1.64 -6.80
N ASN A 168 25.83 2.41 -5.75
CA ASN A 168 24.98 2.57 -4.58
C ASN A 168 23.88 3.62 -4.78
N GLY A 169 23.83 4.29 -5.93
CA GLY A 169 22.84 5.33 -6.24
C GLY A 169 21.38 4.88 -6.07
N PRO A 170 20.96 3.71 -6.59
CA PRO A 170 19.61 3.18 -6.36
C PRO A 170 19.32 2.90 -4.89
N LEU A 171 20.28 2.31 -4.16
CA LEU A 171 20.13 2.00 -2.73
C LEU A 171 19.91 3.27 -1.90
N LYS A 172 20.66 4.34 -2.19
CA LYS A 172 20.47 5.64 -1.52
C LYS A 172 19.10 6.24 -1.78
N LYS A 173 18.58 6.12 -3.01
CA LYS A 173 17.22 6.58 -3.34
C LYS A 173 16.15 5.80 -2.57
N ASP A 174 16.33 4.49 -2.44
CA ASP A 174 15.42 3.64 -1.66
C ASP A 174 15.48 4.00 -0.17
N MET A 175 16.67 4.23 0.39
CA MET A 175 16.85 4.71 1.78
C MET A 175 16.18 6.07 2.02
N GLU A 176 16.33 7.02 1.09
CA GLU A 176 15.65 8.32 1.16
C GLU A 176 14.12 8.19 1.07
N GLN A 177 13.61 7.24 0.28
CA GLN A 177 12.19 6.94 0.23
C GLN A 177 11.68 6.36 1.57
N LEU A 178 12.43 5.42 2.16
CA LEU A 178 12.11 4.85 3.46
C LEU A 178 12.10 5.92 4.57
N ARG A 179 13.09 6.81 4.59
CA ARG A 179 13.11 7.97 5.51
C ARG A 179 11.84 8.82 5.39
N ARG A 180 11.40 9.11 4.16
CA ARG A 180 10.17 9.88 3.92
C ARG A 180 8.94 9.15 4.43
N GLN A 181 8.84 7.84 4.21
CA GLN A 181 7.75 7.01 4.70
C GLN A 181 7.70 6.96 6.23
N MET A 182 8.86 6.81 6.88
CA MET A 182 8.96 6.87 8.34
C MET A 182 8.57 8.24 8.91
N GLY A 183 8.93 9.33 8.22
CA GLY A 183 8.48 10.67 8.59
C GLY A 183 6.95 10.82 8.52
N MET A 184 6.31 10.26 7.49
CA MET A 184 4.85 10.23 7.39
C MET A 184 4.21 9.37 8.49
N ALA A 185 4.80 8.21 8.79
CA ALA A 185 4.34 7.35 9.88
C ALA A 185 4.43 8.06 11.24
N ALA A 186 5.54 8.72 11.54
CA ALA A 186 5.71 9.49 12.77
C ALA A 186 4.67 10.60 12.94
N GLN A 187 4.28 11.27 11.84
CA GLN A 187 3.20 12.26 11.88
C GLN A 187 1.82 11.61 12.13
N ALA A 188 1.58 10.41 11.59
CA ALA A 188 0.35 9.67 11.86
C ALA A 188 0.28 9.23 13.33
N ASP A 189 1.38 8.71 13.88
CA ASP A 189 1.49 8.32 15.29
C ASP A 189 1.23 9.51 16.21
N LEU A 190 1.79 10.68 15.89
CA LEU A 190 1.56 11.90 16.67
C LEU A 190 0.07 12.29 16.68
N LYS A 191 -0.64 12.15 15.55
CA LYS A 191 -2.09 12.41 15.47
C LYS A 191 -2.90 11.41 16.29
N VAL A 192 -2.45 10.16 16.39
CA VAL A 192 -3.11 9.15 17.23
C VAL A 192 -2.85 9.44 18.71
N ALA A 193 -1.61 9.74 19.08
CA ALA A 193 -1.21 10.09 20.43
C ALA A 193 -1.96 11.34 20.95
N SER A 194 -2.09 12.38 20.12
CA SER A 194 -2.82 13.59 20.49
C SER A 194 -4.31 13.30 20.74
N LYS A 195 -4.95 12.54 19.85
CA LYS A 195 -6.36 12.11 20.01
C LYS A 195 -6.57 11.25 21.25
N LEU A 196 -5.59 10.43 21.61
CA LEU A 196 -5.64 9.60 22.80
C LEU A 196 -5.55 10.45 24.07
N ALA A 197 -4.59 11.39 24.11
CA ALA A 197 -4.42 12.31 25.22
C ALA A 197 -5.65 13.21 25.43
N GLU A 198 -6.23 13.75 24.35
CA GLU A 198 -7.45 14.57 24.39
C GLU A 198 -8.65 13.83 25.01
N ARG A 199 -8.71 12.50 24.84
CA ARG A 199 -9.85 11.66 25.28
C ARG A 199 -9.51 10.77 26.46
N GLN A 200 -8.36 10.98 27.11
CA GLN A 200 -7.87 10.10 28.17
C GLN A 200 -8.87 9.95 29.32
N ALA A 201 -9.41 11.06 29.84
CA ALA A 201 -10.41 11.03 30.91
C ALA A 201 -11.68 10.24 30.52
N GLN A 202 -12.08 10.30 29.25
CA GLN A 202 -13.26 9.58 28.74
C GLN A 202 -12.97 8.09 28.58
N LEU A 203 -11.75 7.74 28.18
CA LEU A 203 -11.31 6.36 28.08
C LEU A 203 -11.20 5.71 29.46
N GLU A 204 -10.66 6.42 30.45
CA GLU A 204 -10.60 5.95 31.84
C GLU A 204 -12.00 5.67 32.41
N MET A 205 -13.02 6.48 32.07
CA MET A 205 -14.41 6.20 32.45
C MET A 205 -14.95 4.88 31.88
N ILE A 206 -14.52 4.45 30.70
CA ILE A 206 -14.95 3.16 30.11
C ILE A 206 -14.39 1.97 30.94
N GLY A 207 -13.34 2.19 31.74
CA GLY A 207 -12.80 1.21 32.68
C GLY A 207 -13.58 1.05 33.98
N TRP A 208 -14.58 1.91 34.25
CA TRP A 208 -15.37 1.85 35.49
C TRP A 208 -16.44 0.74 35.46
N SER A 209 -16.93 0.35 36.64
CA SER A 209 -18.06 -0.57 36.73
C SER A 209 -19.36 0.09 36.26
N LEU A 210 -20.34 -0.70 35.83
CA LEU A 210 -21.64 -0.19 35.39
C LEU A 210 -22.34 0.62 36.49
N GLU A 211 -22.17 0.23 37.77
CA GLU A 211 -22.73 0.94 38.93
C GLU A 211 -22.08 2.32 39.12
N GLN A 212 -20.75 2.42 38.92
CA GLN A 212 -20.04 3.70 38.99
C GLN A 212 -20.43 4.63 37.85
N LEU A 213 -20.68 4.08 36.66
CA LEU A 213 -21.18 4.82 35.50
C LEU A 213 -22.62 5.29 35.71
N ASP A 214 -23.50 4.43 36.22
CA ASP A 214 -24.88 4.79 36.58
C ASP A 214 -24.89 5.90 37.65
N ALA A 215 -24.07 5.80 38.69
CA ALA A 215 -23.95 6.82 39.73
C ALA A 215 -23.43 8.16 39.19
N LYS A 216 -22.53 8.14 38.21
CA LYS A 216 -22.03 9.37 37.56
C LYS A 216 -23.11 10.05 36.73
N VAL A 217 -23.95 9.28 36.04
CA VAL A 217 -25.09 9.78 35.25
C VAL A 217 -26.20 10.32 36.17
N ALA A 218 -26.52 9.60 37.25
CA ALA A 218 -27.49 10.04 38.25
C ALA A 218 -27.03 11.29 39.02
N GLY A 219 -25.73 11.40 39.31
CA GLY A 219 -25.13 12.57 39.97
C GLY A 219 -24.99 13.81 39.05
N SER A 220 -25.09 13.64 37.72
CA SER A 220 -25.14 14.74 36.75
C SER A 220 -26.55 15.26 36.47
N GLY A 221 -27.52 14.93 37.32
CA GLY A 221 -28.94 15.27 37.17
C GLY A 221 -29.16 16.71 36.70
N ASP A 222 -29.56 16.83 35.43
CA ASP A 222 -30.04 18.07 34.84
C ASP A 222 -31.52 18.25 35.20
N ALA A 223 -31.95 19.52 35.30
CA ALA A 223 -33.29 19.97 35.68
C ALA A 223 -34.42 19.47 34.76
N ALA A 224 -34.10 18.73 33.70
CA ALA A 224 -35.04 18.10 32.78
C ALA A 224 -35.93 17.04 33.45
N TYR A 225 -35.44 16.34 34.49
CA TYR A 225 -36.25 15.37 35.25
C TYR A 225 -37.08 15.99 36.38
N GLN A 226 -36.85 17.27 36.75
CA GLN A 226 -37.66 17.97 37.75
C GLN A 226 -38.89 18.68 37.14
N GLY A 227 -39.03 18.69 35.82
CA GLY A 227 -40.11 19.39 35.11
C GLY A 227 -41.34 18.53 34.75
N GLN A 228 -41.38 17.26 35.15
CA GLN A 228 -42.51 16.34 34.86
C GLN A 228 -43.15 15.80 36.15
N GLU A 229 -43.48 16.70 37.08
CA GLU A 229 -44.68 16.49 37.91
C GLU A 229 -45.85 17.20 37.21
N VAL A 230 -46.54 16.47 36.33
CA VAL A 230 -47.85 16.89 35.82
C VAL A 230 -48.91 16.13 36.62
N GLN A 231 -49.51 16.87 37.55
CA GLN A 231 -50.74 16.62 38.34
C GLN A 231 -50.70 15.58 39.45
#